data_AF-A0A2A2RDE2-F1
#
_entry.id   AF-A0A2A2RDE2-F1
#
_cell.length_a   1.000
_cell.length_b   1.000
_cell.length_c   1.000
_cell.angle_alpha   90.00
_cell.angle_beta   90.00
_cell.angle_gamma   90.00
#
_symmetry.space_group_name_H-M   'P 1'
#
loop_
_entity.id
_entity.type
_entity.pdbx_description
1 polymer ?
#
loop_
_entity_poly.entity_id
_entity_poly.type
_entity_poly.pdbx_seq_one_letter_code
_entity_poly.pdbx_strand_id
1 'polypeptide(L)'
;MVPRRSAVGNGLAHLHLRRDLPVEEPADLPGGHVSGFDPAVWVAQGFGSGRLKPGPGTWGSVVGLLWFAALVATGSLWGFFGGILLSVPLCAWICGEAEKALGEKDPGSVVLDEIIAVPLCFGAWLLSVVSSTGRMPELSYFFSGNNWLGVAAIFAAFRLFDIWKPWPVRQSQSLPGGWGVTVDDVLAALYVNLVSLLFLG
;
A
#
# COMPACT_ATOMS: atom_id res chain seq x y z
N MET A 1 9.88 44.87 65.57
CA MET A 1 10.29 44.59 64.17
C MET A 1 11.81 44.54 64.12
N VAL A 2 12.35 43.34 63.93
CA VAL A 2 13.77 43.02 63.71
C VAL A 2 14.11 43.25 62.22
N PRO A 3 15.37 43.53 61.87
CA PRO A 3 15.80 44.51 60.87
C PRO A 3 16.32 43.84 59.57
N ARG A 4 16.93 44.61 58.65
CA ARG A 4 18.21 44.23 58.00
C ARG A 4 18.82 45.33 57.13
N ARG A 5 20.13 45.52 57.35
CA ARG A 5 21.13 46.19 56.50
C ARG A 5 21.67 45.22 55.43
N SER A 6 22.12 45.74 54.29
CA SER A 6 23.34 45.36 53.51
C SER A 6 23.22 45.98 52.11
N ALA A 7 24.07 46.85 51.55
CA ALA A 7 25.53 46.92 51.45
C ALA A 7 26.19 45.74 50.69
N VAL A 8 26.84 46.09 49.56
CA VAL A 8 27.93 45.35 48.85
C VAL A 8 27.45 44.11 48.05
N GLY A 9 27.93 43.78 46.84
CA GLY A 9 29.00 44.31 45.98
C GLY A 9 29.02 43.57 44.63
N ASN A 10 29.94 43.98 43.76
CA ASN A 10 30.23 43.41 42.44
C ASN A 10 30.52 41.90 42.47
N GLY A 11 30.10 41.18 41.42
CA GLY A 11 30.43 39.77 41.22
C GLY A 11 30.39 39.37 39.74
N LEU A 12 31.48 39.64 39.03
CA LEU A 12 31.90 38.87 37.85
C LEU A 12 32.17 37.42 38.29
N ALA A 13 31.40 36.44 37.82
CA ALA A 13 31.82 35.05 37.65
C ALA A 13 30.71 34.21 36.97
N HIS A 14 31.14 33.24 36.17
CA HIS A 14 30.34 32.15 35.56
C HIS A 14 29.74 32.39 34.16
N LEU A 15 30.61 32.79 33.24
CA LEU A 15 30.59 32.27 31.87
C LEU A 15 31.62 31.14 31.79
N HIS A 16 31.27 30.00 31.16
CA HIS A 16 32.03 28.73 31.02
C HIS A 16 31.72 27.66 32.07
N LEU A 17 30.70 26.84 31.82
CA LEU A 17 30.59 25.44 32.28
C LEU A 17 29.30 24.80 31.73
N ARG A 18 29.27 24.51 30.42
CA ARG A 18 28.36 23.53 29.76
C ARG A 18 28.89 23.13 28.37
N ARG A 19 30.17 22.83 28.28
CA ARG A 19 30.73 21.91 27.29
C ARG A 19 31.34 20.80 28.12
N ASP A 20 31.21 19.55 27.71
CA ASP A 20 31.65 18.31 28.40
C ASP A 20 30.52 17.50 29.08
N LEU A 21 29.27 17.62 28.63
CA LEU A 21 28.39 16.45 28.72
C LEU A 21 28.86 15.47 27.63
N PRO A 22 29.16 14.20 27.95
CA PRO A 22 29.33 13.18 26.93
C PRO A 22 28.10 13.23 26.03
N VAL A 23 28.31 13.38 24.73
CA VAL A 23 27.25 13.01 23.78
C VAL A 23 27.11 11.51 23.98
N GLU A 24 26.07 11.08 24.70
CA GLU A 24 25.69 9.67 24.67
C GLU A 24 25.45 9.35 23.20
N GLU A 25 26.37 8.60 22.59
CA GLU A 25 26.10 7.93 21.33
C GLU A 25 24.77 7.20 21.50
N PRO A 26 23.80 7.38 20.59
CA PRO A 26 22.56 6.63 20.68
C PRO A 26 22.95 5.16 20.76
N ALA A 27 22.52 4.50 21.84
CA ALA A 27 22.71 3.08 22.04
C ALA A 27 22.38 2.39 20.72
N ASP A 28 23.36 1.64 20.22
CA ASP A 28 23.27 0.84 19.01
C ASP A 28 22.00 -0.01 19.13
N LEU A 29 20.90 0.48 18.56
CA LEU A 29 19.64 -0.26 18.52
C LEU A 29 20.01 -1.54 17.79
N PRO A 30 19.74 -2.74 18.35
CA PRO A 30 20.12 -3.96 17.71
C PRO A 30 19.51 -3.95 16.31
N GLY A 31 20.37 -3.66 15.33
CA GLY A 31 20.03 -3.71 13.93
C GLY A 31 19.58 -5.14 13.72
N GLY A 32 18.28 -5.31 13.55
CA GLY A 32 17.68 -6.60 13.24
C GLY A 32 18.22 -7.03 11.89
N HIS A 33 19.39 -7.65 11.88
CA HIS A 33 19.80 -8.51 10.80
C HIS A 33 18.83 -9.68 10.81
N VAL A 34 17.75 -9.56 10.03
CA VAL A 34 16.97 -10.71 9.57
C VAL A 34 17.87 -11.50 8.62
N SER A 35 18.75 -12.32 9.20
CA SER A 35 19.64 -13.22 8.47
C SER A 35 18.93 -14.53 8.09
N GLY A 36 17.69 -14.44 7.59
CA GLY A 36 16.84 -15.58 7.30
C GLY A 36 15.66 -15.25 6.39
N PHE A 37 15.08 -16.27 5.76
CA PHE A 37 13.88 -16.15 4.95
C PHE A 37 12.67 -15.84 5.85
N ASP A 38 12.02 -14.70 5.63
CA ASP A 38 10.75 -14.34 6.26
C ASP A 38 9.59 -14.62 5.26
N PRO A 39 8.69 -15.57 5.56
CA PRO A 39 7.58 -15.89 4.68
C PRO A 39 6.61 -14.73 4.48
N ALA A 40 6.36 -13.90 5.51
CA ALA A 40 5.45 -12.78 5.40
C ALA A 40 6.02 -11.71 4.47
N VAL A 41 7.32 -11.41 4.60
CA VAL A 41 8.03 -10.50 3.67
C VAL A 41 8.02 -11.06 2.25
N TRP A 42 8.27 -12.36 2.06
CA TRP A 42 8.27 -12.95 0.72
C TRP A 42 6.91 -12.88 0.02
N VAL A 43 5.82 -13.11 0.76
CA VAL A 43 4.45 -12.96 0.25
C VAL A 43 4.10 -11.49 0.02
N ALA A 44 4.45 -10.60 0.96
CA ALA A 44 4.24 -9.16 0.86
C ALA A 44 4.94 -8.55 -0.38
N GLN A 45 6.12 -9.07 -0.74
CA GLN A 45 6.86 -8.70 -1.95
C GLN A 45 6.32 -9.38 -3.23
N GLY A 46 5.13 -9.97 -3.17
CA GLY A 46 4.48 -10.61 -4.31
C GLY A 46 5.33 -11.73 -4.91
N PHE A 47 5.86 -12.61 -4.04
CA PHE A 47 6.73 -13.73 -4.41
C PHE A 47 8.04 -13.31 -5.12
N GLY A 48 8.45 -12.06 -4.94
CA GLY A 48 9.65 -11.46 -5.51
C GLY A 48 9.43 -10.48 -6.64
N SER A 49 8.20 -10.29 -7.10
CA SER A 49 7.84 -9.24 -8.06
C SER A 49 8.21 -7.85 -7.55
N GLY A 50 8.02 -7.58 -6.26
CA GLY A 50 8.37 -6.32 -5.61
C GLY A 50 9.88 -6.02 -5.52
N ARG A 51 10.75 -6.92 -6.01
CA ARG A 51 12.21 -6.69 -6.09
C ARG A 51 12.68 -6.38 -7.52
N LEU A 52 11.77 -6.36 -8.49
CA LEU A 52 12.08 -6.16 -9.90
C LEU A 52 12.16 -4.68 -10.28
N LYS A 53 12.98 -4.38 -11.29
CA LYS A 53 13.14 -3.04 -11.90
C LYS A 53 12.37 -2.96 -13.23
N PRO A 54 11.93 -1.78 -13.72
CA PRO A 54 12.25 -0.43 -13.25
C PRO A 54 11.47 0.05 -12.01
N GLY A 55 10.31 -0.56 -11.70
CA GLY A 55 9.51 -0.20 -10.52
C GLY A 55 8.82 -1.43 -9.92
N PRO A 56 9.00 -1.71 -8.61
CA PRO A 56 8.32 -2.81 -7.91
C PRO A 56 6.82 -2.85 -8.19
N GLY A 57 6.18 -1.69 -8.11
CA GLY A 57 4.74 -1.63 -8.24
C GLY A 57 4.19 -2.00 -9.62
N THR A 58 4.99 -1.79 -10.68
CA THR A 58 4.59 -2.28 -12.01
C THR A 58 4.50 -3.80 -12.03
N TRP A 59 5.46 -4.48 -11.40
CA TRP A 59 5.49 -5.93 -11.35
C TRP A 59 4.47 -6.51 -10.37
N GLY A 60 4.23 -5.84 -9.25
CA GLY A 60 3.12 -6.14 -8.34
C GLY A 60 1.78 -6.09 -9.06
N SER A 61 1.51 -5.00 -9.76
CA SER A 61 0.27 -4.84 -10.53
C SER A 61 0.12 -5.88 -11.66
N VAL A 62 1.22 -6.29 -12.30
CA VAL A 62 1.20 -7.40 -13.29
C VAL A 62 0.85 -8.73 -12.64
N VAL A 63 1.38 -9.03 -11.46
CA VAL A 63 0.96 -10.20 -10.67
C VAL A 63 -0.51 -10.06 -10.25
N GLY A 64 -0.98 -8.85 -9.99
CA GLY A 64 -2.39 -8.53 -9.79
C GLY A 64 -3.30 -8.95 -10.96
N LEU A 65 -2.81 -8.87 -12.21
CA LEU A 65 -3.56 -9.40 -13.38
C LEU A 65 -3.67 -10.93 -13.36
N LEU A 66 -2.67 -11.64 -12.82
CA LEU A 66 -2.75 -13.08 -12.61
C LEU A 66 -3.77 -13.42 -11.51
N TRP A 67 -3.81 -12.62 -10.45
CA TRP A 67 -4.83 -12.75 -9.40
C TRP A 67 -6.23 -12.48 -9.94
N PHE A 68 -6.40 -11.44 -10.76
CA PHE A 68 -7.64 -11.16 -11.49
C PHE A 68 -8.06 -12.36 -12.35
N ALA A 69 -7.13 -12.92 -13.13
CA ALA A 69 -7.40 -14.09 -13.97
C ALA A 69 -7.86 -15.29 -13.14
N ALA A 70 -7.23 -15.55 -11.98
CA ALA A 70 -7.63 -16.63 -11.08
C ALA A 70 -9.05 -16.42 -10.53
N LEU A 71 -9.41 -15.19 -10.15
CA LEU A 71 -10.75 -14.87 -9.66
C LEU A 71 -11.82 -14.99 -10.76
N VAL A 72 -11.52 -14.56 -11.99
CA VAL A 72 -12.42 -14.74 -13.14
C VAL A 72 -12.60 -16.22 -13.48
N ALA A 73 -11.53 -17.02 -13.40
CA ALA A 73 -11.57 -18.46 -13.68
C ALA A 73 -12.51 -19.25 -12.75
N THR A 74 -12.90 -18.69 -11.60
CA THR A 74 -13.95 -19.29 -10.74
C THR A 74 -15.32 -19.33 -11.42
N GLY A 75 -15.55 -18.54 -12.47
CA GLY A 75 -16.83 -18.42 -13.18
C GLY A 75 -17.96 -17.82 -12.33
N SER A 76 -17.65 -17.31 -11.14
CA SER A 76 -18.62 -16.87 -10.15
C SER A 76 -18.43 -15.41 -9.79
N LEU A 77 -19.47 -14.59 -9.97
CA LEU A 77 -19.47 -13.20 -9.53
C LEU A 77 -19.24 -13.08 -8.02
N TRP A 78 -19.87 -13.97 -7.25
CA TRP A 78 -19.69 -14.05 -5.80
C TRP A 78 -18.30 -14.55 -5.42
N GLY A 79 -17.74 -15.49 -6.19
CA GLY A 79 -16.37 -15.95 -6.01
C GLY A 79 -15.36 -14.82 -6.26
N PHE A 80 -15.60 -14.01 -7.30
CA PHE A 80 -14.77 -12.86 -7.64
C PHE A 80 -14.75 -11.81 -6.52
N PHE A 81 -15.91 -11.26 -6.16
CA PHE A 81 -15.98 -10.23 -5.12
C PHE A 81 -15.71 -10.76 -3.71
N GLY A 82 -16.09 -12.01 -3.44
CA GLY A 82 -15.76 -12.70 -2.19
C GLY A 82 -14.25 -12.90 -2.04
N GLY A 83 -13.56 -13.28 -3.12
CA GLY A 83 -12.10 -13.41 -3.15
C GLY A 83 -11.39 -12.09 -2.86
N ILE A 84 -11.84 -10.99 -3.46
CA ILE A 84 -11.34 -9.63 -3.16
C ILE A 84 -11.58 -9.30 -1.68
N LEU A 85 -12.82 -9.44 -1.21
CA LEU A 85 -13.22 -9.09 0.16
C LEU A 85 -12.41 -9.84 1.21
N LEU A 86 -12.10 -11.12 0.98
CA LEU A 86 -11.28 -11.93 1.86
C LEU A 86 -9.78 -11.58 1.76
N SER A 87 -9.30 -11.18 0.58
CA SER A 87 -7.90 -10.82 0.36
C SER A 87 -7.49 -9.49 1.01
N VAL A 88 -8.40 -8.52 1.13
CA VAL A 88 -8.11 -7.20 1.73
C VAL A 88 -7.61 -7.28 3.18
N PRO A 89 -8.34 -7.90 4.14
CA PRO A 89 -7.85 -8.00 5.52
C PRO A 89 -6.58 -8.86 5.64
N LEU A 90 -6.46 -9.89 4.79
CA LEU A 90 -5.26 -10.73 4.73
C LEU A 90 -4.04 -9.92 4.27
N CYS A 91 -4.21 -9.09 3.25
CA CYS A 91 -3.20 -8.16 2.76
C CYS A 91 -2.77 -7.18 3.85
N ALA A 92 -3.72 -6.50 4.50
CA ALA A 92 -3.42 -5.54 5.55
C ALA A 92 -2.61 -6.17 6.70
N TRP A 93 -2.93 -7.41 7.07
CA TRP A 93 -2.16 -8.15 8.06
C TRP A 93 -0.74 -8.47 7.56
N ILE A 94 -0.60 -9.06 6.37
CA ILE A 94 0.71 -9.46 5.81
C ILE A 94 1.61 -8.24 5.56
N CYS A 95 1.08 -7.15 5.01
CA CYS A 95 1.83 -5.90 4.84
C CYS A 95 2.30 -5.35 6.19
N GLY A 96 1.43 -5.38 7.22
CA GLY A 96 1.80 -4.94 8.56
C GLY A 96 2.88 -5.81 9.22
N GLU A 97 2.90 -7.13 8.98
CA GLU A 97 3.99 -8.00 9.42
C GLU A 97 5.28 -7.74 8.64
N ALA A 98 5.20 -7.49 7.33
CA ALA A 98 6.36 -7.15 6.51
C ALA A 98 6.98 -5.79 6.90
N GLU A 99 6.18 -4.77 7.22
CA GLU A 99 6.66 -3.49 7.75
C GLU A 99 7.47 -3.68 9.04
N LYS A 100 6.97 -4.51 9.97
CA LYS A 100 7.67 -4.82 11.22
C LYS A 100 8.96 -5.58 10.96
N ALA A 101 8.93 -6.58 10.08
CA ALA A 101 10.09 -7.41 9.76
C ALA A 101 11.18 -6.63 9.01
N LEU A 102 10.80 -5.69 8.16
CA LEU A 102 11.73 -4.82 7.42
C LEU A 102 12.18 -3.59 8.22
N GLY A 103 11.49 -3.23 9.29
CA GLY A 103 11.81 -2.06 10.11
C GLY A 103 11.55 -0.74 9.40
N GLU A 104 10.76 -0.76 8.33
CA GLU A 104 10.46 0.40 7.47
C GLU A 104 8.94 0.49 7.29
N LYS A 105 8.40 1.70 7.40
CA LYS A 105 6.98 1.97 7.15
C LYS A 105 6.78 2.16 5.65
N ASP A 106 5.80 1.47 5.08
CA ASP A 106 5.51 1.47 3.63
C ASP A 106 6.75 1.20 2.75
N PRO A 107 7.44 0.04 2.90
CA PRO A 107 8.61 -0.27 2.09
C PRO A 107 8.19 -0.46 0.64
N GLY A 108 8.79 0.28 -0.29
CA GLY A 108 8.42 0.23 -1.72
C GLY A 108 8.62 -1.12 -2.43
N SER A 109 9.11 -2.15 -1.74
CA SER A 109 9.18 -3.54 -2.24
C SER A 109 7.95 -4.38 -1.87
N VAL A 110 7.15 -3.95 -0.89
CA VAL A 110 5.86 -4.55 -0.54
C VAL A 110 4.86 -4.10 -1.61
N VAL A 111 4.22 -5.06 -2.27
CA VAL A 111 3.35 -4.83 -3.44
C VAL A 111 2.09 -5.71 -3.40
N LEU A 112 1.79 -6.30 -2.24
CA LEU A 112 0.66 -7.21 -2.07
C LEU A 112 -0.68 -6.48 -2.13
N ASP A 113 -0.74 -5.26 -1.60
CA ASP A 113 -1.80 -4.27 -1.73
C ASP A 113 -2.17 -4.02 -3.20
N GLU A 114 -1.18 -3.81 -4.05
CA GLU A 114 -1.42 -3.61 -5.47
C GLU A 114 -1.98 -4.88 -6.14
N ILE A 115 -1.41 -6.05 -5.78
CA ILE A 115 -1.85 -7.35 -6.28
C ILE A 115 -3.34 -7.58 -5.96
N ILE A 116 -3.76 -7.29 -4.72
CA ILE A 116 -5.15 -7.50 -4.29
C ILE A 116 -6.10 -6.43 -4.82
N ALA A 117 -5.61 -5.23 -5.14
CA ALA A 117 -6.43 -4.13 -5.63
C ALA A 117 -6.69 -4.19 -7.15
N VAL A 118 -5.77 -4.73 -7.94
CA VAL A 118 -5.92 -4.83 -9.40
C VAL A 118 -7.23 -5.51 -9.83
N PRO A 119 -7.66 -6.66 -9.29
CA PRO A 119 -8.97 -7.24 -9.66
C PRO A 119 -10.15 -6.32 -9.38
N LEU A 120 -10.10 -5.54 -8.29
CA LEU A 120 -11.17 -4.60 -7.95
C LEU A 120 -11.33 -3.52 -9.04
N CYS A 121 -10.26 -3.12 -9.72
CA CYS A 121 -10.31 -2.15 -10.81
C CYS A 121 -11.22 -2.57 -11.97
N PHE A 122 -11.46 -3.87 -12.15
CA PHE A 122 -12.32 -4.44 -13.20
C PHE A 122 -13.79 -4.56 -12.79
N GLY A 123 -14.15 -4.23 -11.54
CA GLY A 123 -15.47 -4.46 -10.96
C GLY A 123 -16.62 -3.87 -11.79
N ALA A 124 -16.52 -2.61 -12.20
CA ALA A 124 -17.54 -1.90 -12.96
C ALA A 124 -17.75 -2.53 -14.35
N TRP A 125 -16.65 -2.87 -15.04
CA TRP A 125 -16.73 -3.53 -16.34
C TRP A 125 -17.36 -4.92 -16.21
N LEU A 126 -16.92 -5.69 -15.22
CA LEU A 126 -17.42 -7.04 -14.96
C LEU A 126 -18.92 -7.02 -14.60
N LEU A 127 -19.34 -6.12 -13.71
CA LEU A 127 -20.74 -5.91 -13.37
C LEU A 127 -21.57 -5.50 -14.59
N SER A 128 -21.08 -4.56 -15.41
CA SER A 128 -21.77 -4.14 -16.65
C SER A 128 -22.02 -5.32 -17.59
N VAL A 129 -20.98 -6.13 -17.87
CA VAL A 129 -21.09 -7.31 -18.74
C VAL A 129 -22.07 -8.34 -18.16
N VAL A 130 -21.98 -8.63 -16.85
CA VAL A 130 -22.88 -9.57 -16.18
C VAL A 130 -24.32 -9.05 -16.18
N SER A 131 -24.54 -7.76 -15.96
CA SER A 131 -25.87 -7.16 -16.01
C SER A 131 -26.51 -7.23 -17.40
N SER A 132 -25.72 -7.09 -18.46
CA SER A 132 -26.24 -7.18 -19.84
C SER A 132 -26.42 -8.61 -20.35
N THR A 133 -25.55 -9.54 -19.94
CA THR A 133 -25.54 -10.92 -20.48
C THR A 133 -26.12 -11.97 -19.53
N GLY A 134 -26.27 -11.63 -18.25
CA GLY A 134 -26.67 -12.54 -17.17
C GLY A 134 -25.61 -13.58 -16.80
N ARG A 135 -24.39 -13.49 -17.32
CA ARG A 135 -23.34 -14.51 -17.15
C ARG A 135 -21.98 -13.88 -16.87
N MET A 136 -21.16 -14.61 -16.11
CA MET A 136 -19.75 -14.27 -15.91
C MET A 136 -18.99 -14.37 -17.23
N PRO A 137 -18.23 -13.34 -17.66
CA PRO A 137 -17.37 -13.44 -18.83
C PRO A 137 -16.22 -14.41 -18.58
N GLU A 138 -15.85 -15.18 -19.61
CA GLU A 138 -14.63 -15.98 -19.58
C GLU A 138 -13.38 -15.09 -19.65
N LEU A 139 -12.23 -15.60 -19.20
CA LEU A 139 -10.98 -14.85 -19.25
C LEU A 139 -10.61 -14.40 -20.68
N SER A 140 -10.93 -15.22 -21.68
CA SER A 140 -10.72 -14.95 -23.11
C SER A 140 -11.41 -13.67 -23.58
N TYR A 141 -12.57 -13.32 -22.99
CA TYR A 141 -13.32 -12.11 -23.32
C TYR A 141 -12.46 -10.85 -23.17
N PHE A 142 -11.71 -10.73 -22.07
CA PHE A 142 -10.91 -9.55 -21.75
C PHE A 142 -9.74 -9.33 -22.71
N PHE A 143 -9.28 -10.38 -23.39
CA PHE A 143 -8.15 -10.32 -24.33
C PHE A 143 -8.57 -10.47 -25.80
N SER A 144 -9.88 -10.47 -26.07
CA SER A 144 -10.42 -10.60 -27.42
C SER A 144 -10.72 -9.25 -28.08
N GLY A 145 -10.56 -9.16 -29.40
CA GLY A 145 -10.88 -7.96 -30.17
C GLY A 145 -10.17 -6.71 -29.65
N ASN A 146 -10.93 -5.68 -29.27
CA ASN A 146 -10.41 -4.45 -28.68
C ASN A 146 -10.45 -4.43 -27.14
N ASN A 147 -10.94 -5.50 -26.49
CA ASN A 147 -11.09 -5.52 -25.03
C ASN A 147 -9.74 -5.44 -24.31
N TRP A 148 -8.66 -5.94 -24.92
CA TRP A 148 -7.32 -5.83 -24.34
C TRP A 148 -6.88 -4.37 -24.15
N LEU A 149 -7.38 -3.44 -24.96
CA LEU A 149 -7.16 -2.00 -24.77
C LEU A 149 -7.85 -1.50 -23.50
N GLY A 150 -9.03 -2.03 -23.18
CA GLY A 150 -9.71 -1.76 -21.92
C GLY A 150 -8.92 -2.30 -20.72
N VAL A 151 -8.35 -3.51 -20.83
CA VAL A 151 -7.44 -4.07 -19.80
C VAL A 151 -6.23 -3.16 -19.60
N ALA A 152 -5.58 -2.73 -20.69
CA ALA A 152 -4.44 -1.83 -20.63
C ALA A 152 -4.81 -0.45 -20.06
N ALA A 153 -5.98 0.08 -20.40
CA ALA A 153 -6.48 1.36 -19.90
C ALA A 153 -6.78 1.30 -18.39
N ILE A 154 -7.44 0.23 -17.92
CA ILE A 154 -7.71 -0.01 -16.49
C ILE A 154 -6.39 -0.14 -15.72
N PHE A 155 -5.43 -0.91 -16.24
CA PHE A 155 -4.10 -1.05 -15.64
C PHE A 155 -3.39 0.31 -15.53
N ALA A 156 -3.38 1.09 -16.61
CA ALA A 156 -2.75 2.41 -16.63
C ALA A 156 -3.46 3.40 -15.69
N ALA A 157 -4.80 3.37 -15.63
CA ALA A 157 -5.58 4.20 -14.74
C ALA A 157 -5.33 3.86 -13.27
N PHE A 158 -5.22 2.57 -12.92
CA PHE A 158 -4.87 2.15 -11.56
C PHE A 158 -3.52 2.73 -11.16
N ARG A 159 -2.49 2.55 -11.99
CA ARG A 159 -1.15 3.12 -11.73
C ARG A 159 -1.19 4.64 -11.61
N LEU A 160 -1.98 5.32 -12.43
CA LEU A 160 -2.13 6.76 -12.34
C LEU A 160 -2.71 7.17 -10.97
N PHE A 161 -3.77 6.52 -10.50
CA PHE A 161 -4.40 6.87 -9.23
C PHE A 161 -3.60 6.46 -8.00
N ASP A 162 -2.93 5.31 -8.04
CA ASP A 162 -2.00 4.89 -7.00
C ASP A 162 -0.80 5.86 -6.89
N ILE A 163 -0.21 6.29 -8.01
CA ILE A 163 0.91 7.26 -7.96
C ILE A 163 0.42 8.65 -7.53
N TRP A 164 -0.74 9.08 -8.03
CA TRP A 164 -1.25 10.43 -7.77
C TRP A 164 -1.84 10.60 -6.37
N LYS A 165 -2.50 9.56 -5.83
CA LYS A 165 -3.21 9.53 -4.54
C LYS A 165 -4.16 10.73 -4.36
N PRO A 166 -5.21 10.88 -5.19
CA PRO A 166 -6.20 11.94 -5.02
C PRO A 166 -6.93 11.83 -3.68
N TRP A 167 -7.45 12.94 -3.15
CA TRP A 167 -8.31 12.90 -1.95
C TRP A 167 -9.50 11.93 -2.20
N PRO A 168 -9.84 10.98 -1.32
CA PRO A 168 -9.32 10.76 0.03
C PRO A 168 -8.20 9.69 0.15
N VAL A 169 -7.65 9.17 -0.95
CA VAL A 169 -6.60 8.13 -1.00
C VAL A 169 -5.42 8.49 -0.10
N ARG A 170 -4.92 9.73 -0.19
CA ARG A 170 -3.78 10.14 0.63
C ARG A 170 -4.06 10.11 2.14
N GLN A 171 -5.32 10.28 2.58
CA GLN A 171 -5.62 10.29 4.01
C GLN A 171 -5.76 8.90 4.62
N SER A 172 -6.01 7.86 3.83
CA SER A 172 -6.03 6.48 4.36
C SER A 172 -4.66 6.05 4.88
N GLN A 173 -3.56 6.66 4.43
CA GLN A 173 -2.20 6.38 4.90
C GLN A 173 -1.97 6.70 6.39
N SER A 174 -2.92 7.39 7.03
CA SER A 174 -2.94 7.61 8.49
C SER A 174 -3.41 6.40 9.29
N LEU A 175 -4.01 5.39 8.64
CA LEU A 175 -4.45 4.16 9.29
C LEU A 175 -3.25 3.35 9.82
N PRO A 176 -3.46 2.58 10.91
CA PRO A 176 -2.36 1.88 11.58
C PRO A 176 -1.91 0.62 10.81
N GLY A 177 -0.59 0.41 10.75
CA GLY A 177 0.05 -0.73 10.11
C GLY A 177 -0.31 -0.86 8.62
N GLY A 178 -0.37 -2.10 8.14
CA GLY A 178 -0.64 -2.39 6.72
C GLY A 178 -2.04 -1.97 6.22
N TRP A 179 -2.93 -1.49 7.08
CA TRP A 179 -4.20 -0.89 6.63
C TRP A 179 -3.99 0.40 5.86
N GLY A 180 -2.97 1.19 6.19
CA GLY A 180 -2.72 2.47 5.52
C GLY A 180 -2.49 2.29 4.02
N VAL A 181 -1.59 1.36 3.69
CA VAL A 181 -1.23 1.02 2.32
C VAL A 181 -2.32 0.17 1.64
N THR A 182 -2.89 -0.83 2.32
CA THR A 182 -3.95 -1.64 1.68
C THR A 182 -5.18 -0.82 1.30
N VAL A 183 -5.60 0.13 2.15
CA VAL A 183 -6.77 0.97 1.87
C VAL A 183 -6.47 2.03 0.80
N ASP A 184 -5.23 2.51 0.69
CA ASP A 184 -4.90 3.51 -0.34
C ASP A 184 -5.07 2.93 -1.76
N ASP A 185 -4.59 1.71 -2.00
CA ASP A 185 -4.74 1.00 -3.26
C ASP A 185 -6.18 0.57 -3.55
N VAL A 186 -6.92 0.15 -2.52
CA VAL A 186 -8.36 -0.13 -2.66
C VAL A 186 -9.11 1.14 -3.10
N LEU A 187 -8.80 2.30 -2.50
CA LEU A 187 -9.42 3.56 -2.89
C LEU A 187 -9.00 3.97 -4.31
N ALA A 188 -7.74 3.78 -4.70
CA ALA A 188 -7.29 4.00 -6.08
C ALA A 188 -8.05 3.11 -7.08
N ALA A 189 -8.28 1.84 -6.76
CA ALA A 189 -9.10 0.94 -7.57
C ALA A 189 -10.57 1.40 -7.67
N LEU A 190 -11.14 1.97 -6.60
CA LEU A 190 -12.48 2.57 -6.66
C LEU A 190 -12.54 3.78 -7.59
N TYR A 191 -11.49 4.61 -7.64
CA TYR A 191 -11.39 5.68 -8.65
C TYR A 191 -11.40 5.14 -10.08
N VAL A 192 -10.68 4.05 -10.34
CA VAL A 192 -10.72 3.39 -11.67
C VAL A 192 -12.13 2.97 -12.02
N ASN A 193 -12.89 2.41 -11.08
CA ASN A 193 -14.28 2.02 -11.30
C ASN A 193 -15.17 3.23 -11.61
N LEU A 194 -15.06 4.31 -10.84
CA LEU A 194 -15.83 5.53 -11.06
C LEU A 194 -15.59 6.11 -12.45
N VAL A 195 -14.33 6.15 -12.90
CA VAL A 195 -13.99 6.60 -14.25
C VAL A 195 -14.49 5.62 -15.30
N SER A 196 -14.35 4.32 -15.09
CA SER A 196 -14.81 3.28 -16.03
C SER A 196 -16.32 3.36 -16.29
N LEU A 197 -17.12 3.68 -15.26
CA LEU A 197 -18.56 3.86 -15.40
C LEU A 197 -18.96 4.96 -16.40
N LEU A 198 -18.10 5.95 -16.64
CA LEU A 198 -18.34 7.02 -17.63
C LEU A 198 -18.25 6.51 -19.08
N PHE A 199 -17.60 5.38 -19.31
CA PHE A 199 -17.40 4.78 -20.63
C PHE A 199 -18.24 3.52 -20.86
N LEU A 200 -18.86 2.99 -19.80
CA LEU A 200 -19.66 1.76 -19.82
C LEU A 200 -21.18 2.01 -19.91
N GLY A 201 -21.58 3.26 -20.16
CA GLY A 201 -22.96 3.71 -20.33
C GLY A 201 -23.45 3.68 -21.77
#